data_AF-A0A2N3R8Q7-F1
#
_entry.id   AF-A0A2N3R8Q7-F1
#
_cell.length_a   1.000
_cell.length_b   1.000
_cell.length_c   1.000
_cell.angle_alpha   90.00
_cell.angle_beta   90.00
_cell.angle_gamma   90.00
#
_symmetry.space_group_name_H-M   'P 1'
#
loop_
_entity.id
_entity.type
_entity.pdbx_description
1 polymer ?
#
loop_
_entity_poly.entity_id
_entity_poly.type
_entity_poly.pdbx_seq_one_letter_code
_entity_poly.pdbx_strand_id
1 'polypeptide(L)' 'PMDKLTKQDRLDIIRNIKDRGIFLIKGAVGIVAPELKISIPTLYRYLQALK' A
#
# COMPACT_ATOMS: atom_id res chain seq x y z
N PRO A 1 -3.14 13.65 -9.15
CA PRO A 1 -2.75 12.56 -10.07
C PRO A 1 -1.86 11.55 -9.36
N MET A 2 -2.08 10.25 -9.58
CA MET A 2 -1.29 9.17 -8.95
C MET A 2 0.22 9.27 -9.23
N ASP A 3 0.56 9.94 -10.33
CA ASP A 3 1.93 10.14 -10.79
C ASP A 3 2.67 11.25 -9.99
N LYS A 4 1.93 12.00 -9.16
CA LYS A 4 2.49 13.01 -8.24
C LYS A 4 2.64 12.53 -6.80
N LEU A 5 2.21 11.31 -6.48
CA LEU A 5 2.35 10.77 -5.13
C LEU A 5 3.82 10.52 -4.82
N THR A 6 4.33 11.23 -3.81
CA THR A 6 5.64 10.97 -3.25
C THR A 6 5.66 9.61 -2.56
N LYS A 7 6.87 9.13 -2.23
CA LYS A 7 7.01 7.92 -1.40
C LYS A 7 6.29 8.07 -0.06
N GLN A 8 6.31 9.26 0.55
CA GLN A 8 5.68 9.51 1.84
C GLN A 8 4.16 9.43 1.74
N ASP A 9 3.57 10.06 0.71
CA ASP A 9 2.12 9.99 0.47
C ASP A 9 1.66 8.53 0.31
N ARG A 10 2.43 7.71 -0.40
CA ARG A 10 2.14 6.28 -0.56
C ARG A 10 2.20 5.54 0.78
N LEU A 11 3.19 5.82 1.61
CA LEU A 11 3.31 5.21 2.94
C LEU A 11 2.14 5.59 3.85
N ASP A 12 1.69 6.85 3.81
CA ASP A 12 0.58 7.32 4.62
C ASP A 12 -0.75 6.70 4.18
N ILE A 13 -0.98 6.57 2.87
CA ILE A 13 -2.14 5.84 2.33
C ILE A 13 -2.10 4.37 2.75
N ILE A 14 -0.96 3.69 2.58
CA ILE A 14 -0.81 2.27 2.95
C ILE A 14 -0.99 2.07 4.45
N ARG A 15 -0.50 2.99 5.28
CA ARG A 15 -0.73 2.99 6.73
C ARG A 15 -2.22 3.08 7.04
N ASN A 16 -2.95 4.01 6.42
CA ASN A 16 -4.39 4.15 6.63
C ASN A 16 -5.17 2.88 6.23
N ILE A 17 -4.82 2.27 5.10
CA ILE A 17 -5.43 1.01 4.64
C ILE A 17 -5.13 -0.13 5.61
N LYS A 18 -3.88 -0.22 6.10
CA LYS A 18 -3.44 -1.21 7.08
C LYS A 18 -4.19 -1.07 8.41
N ASP A 19 -4.33 0.15 8.91
CA ASP A 19 -4.94 0.42 10.21
C ASP A 19 -6.46 0.15 10.19
N ARG A 20 -7.10 0.20 9.01
CA ARG A 20 -8.48 -0.28 8.79
C ARG A 20 -8.61 -1.80 8.68
N GLY A 21 -7.51 -2.54 8.76
CA GLY A 21 -7.52 -4.01 8.71
C GLY A 21 -7.69 -4.61 7.30
N ILE A 22 -7.62 -3.82 6.24
CA ILE A 22 -7.87 -4.30 4.86
C ILE A 22 -6.90 -5.41 4.45
N PHE A 23 -5.63 -5.34 4.87
CA PHE A 23 -4.63 -6.38 4.56
C PHE A 23 -4.84 -7.71 5.31
N LEU A 24 -5.82 -7.80 6.23
CA LEU A 24 -6.25 -9.06 6.83
C LEU A 24 -7.13 -9.88 5.86
N ILE A 25 -7.71 -9.22 4.85
CA ILE A 25 -8.53 -9.87 3.83
C ILE A 25 -7.59 -10.54 2.81
N LYS A 26 -7.76 -11.85 2.62
CA LYS A 26 -7.00 -12.62 1.64
C LYS A 26 -7.17 -12.02 0.24
N GLY A 27 -6.05 -11.74 -0.42
CA GLY A 27 -6.04 -11.14 -1.77
C GLY A 27 -6.04 -9.62 -1.81
N ALA A 28 -6.20 -8.92 -0.68
CA ALA A 28 -6.21 -7.45 -0.65
C ALA A 28 -4.96 -6.81 -1.26
N VAL A 29 -3.78 -7.42 -1.08
CA VAL A 29 -2.53 -6.94 -1.69
C VAL A 29 -2.57 -6.92 -3.23
N GLY A 30 -3.30 -7.85 -3.84
CA GLY A 30 -3.47 -7.93 -5.30
C GLY A 30 -4.39 -6.84 -5.85
N ILE A 31 -5.25 -6.26 -5.00
CA ILE A 31 -6.12 -5.14 -5.34
C ILE A 31 -5.41 -3.81 -5.07
N VAL A 32 -4.79 -3.66 -3.89
CA VAL A 32 -4.20 -2.38 -3.46
C VAL A 32 -2.94 -2.01 -4.28
N ALA A 33 -2.11 -2.98 -4.66
CA ALA A 33 -0.89 -2.71 -5.42
C ALA A 33 -1.14 -2.00 -6.78
N PRO A 34 -2.01 -2.51 -7.67
CA PRO A 34 -2.30 -1.83 -8.94
C PRO A 34 -2.98 -0.47 -8.75
N GLU A 35 -3.87 -0.33 -7.76
CA GLU A 35 -4.52 0.96 -7.44
C GLU A 35 -3.49 2.02 -7.04
N LEU A 36 -2.42 1.63 -6.32
CA LEU A 36 -1.32 2.52 -5.96
C LEU A 36 -0.24 2.65 -7.06
N LYS A 37 -0.44 2.02 -8.23
CA LYS A 37 0.56 1.92 -9.30
C LYS A 37 1.93 1.45 -8.77
N ILE A 38 1.93 0.39 -7.96
CA ILE A 38 3.14 -0.29 -7.47
C ILE A 38 3.05 -1.80 -7.68
N SER A 39 4.20 -2.46 -7.68
CA SER A 39 4.24 -3.91 -7.66
C SER A 39 3.88 -4.47 -6.27
N ILE A 40 3.32 -5.68 -6.22
CA ILE A 40 3.05 -6.39 -4.96
C ILE A 40 4.31 -6.50 -4.06
N PRO A 41 5.51 -6.83 -4.58
CA PRO A 41 6.74 -6.79 -3.78
C PRO A 41 7.04 -5.41 -3.17
N THR A 42 6.76 -4.33 -3.89
CA THR A 42 6.96 -2.95 -3.39
C THR A 42 5.98 -2.66 -2.25
N LEU A 43 4.72 -3.08 -2.40
CA LEU A 43 3.72 -2.95 -1.33
C LEU A 43 4.16 -3.71 -0.07
N TYR A 44 4.67 -4.94 -0.20
CA TYR A 44 5.22 -5.68 0.94
C TYR A 44 6.40 -4.97 1.60
N ARG A 45 7.32 -4.36 0.82
CA ARG A 45 8.41 -3.55 1.38
C ARG A 45 7.89 -2.36 2.19
N TYR A 46 6.85 -1.69 1.71
CA TYR A 46 6.24 -0.58 2.43
C TYR A 46 5.53 -1.06 3.70
N LEU A 47 4.81 -2.18 3.66
CA LEU A 47 4.23 -2.79 4.86
C LEU A 47 5.27 -3.18 5.91
N GLN A 48 6.45 -3.65 5.47
CA GLN A 48 7.57 -3.93 6.38
C GLN A 48 8.17 -2.66 6.98
N ALA A 49 8.27 -1.58 6.22
CA ALA A 49 8.77 -0.28 6.70
C ALA A 49 7.80 0.45 7.65
N LEU A 50 6.53 0.04 7.68
CA LEU A 50 5.48 0.53 8.58
C LEU A 50 5.32 -0.30 9.86
N LYS A 51 6.15 -1.34 10.03
CA LYS A 51 6.23 -2.10 11.29
C LYS A 51 6.85 -1.27 12.40
#